data_AF-A0A0S4TT49-F1
#
_entry.id   AF-A0A0S4TT49-F1
#
_cell.length_a   1.000
_cell.length_b   1.000
_cell.length_c   1.000
_cell.angle_alpha   90.00
_cell.angle_beta   90.00
_cell.angle_gamma   90.00
#
_symmetry.space_group_name_H-M   'P 1'
#
loop_
_entity.id
_entity.type
_entity.pdbx_description
1 polymer ?
#
loop_
_entity_poly.entity_id
_entity_poly.type
_entity_poly.pdbx_seq_one_letter_code
_entity_poly.pdbx_strand_id
1 'polypeptide(L)' 'MARKKISNELWKALQPLLPVVKPSAKGGRPRVDDRAALNGILFALHTGIP' A
#
# COMPACT_ATOMS: atom_id res chain seq x y z
N MET A 1 4.03 5.90 20.40
CA MET A 1 3.16 6.63 19.44
C MET A 1 2.27 5.63 18.73
N ALA A 2 0.96 5.89 18.63
CA ALA A 2 0.03 4.97 17.97
C ALA A 2 0.28 4.98 16.46
N ARG A 3 0.57 3.80 15.89
CA ARG A 3 0.78 3.60 14.44
C ARG A 3 -0.54 3.89 13.73
N LYS A 4 -0.67 5.05 13.07
CA LYS A 4 -1.88 5.43 12.35
C LYS A 4 -1.98 4.60 11.06
N LYS A 5 -2.60 3.43 11.15
CA LYS A 5 -2.95 2.62 9.98
C LYS A 5 -4.07 3.30 9.21
N ILE A 6 -4.09 3.12 7.90
CA ILE A 6 -5.17 3.62 7.05
C ILE A 6 -6.50 3.01 7.49
N SER A 7 -7.50 3.85 7.75
CA SER A 7 -8.84 3.42 8.12
C SER A 7 -9.48 2.62 6.98
N ASN A 8 -10.40 1.72 7.31
CA ASN A 8 -11.10 0.92 6.30
C ASN A 8 -11.90 1.80 5.33
N GLU A 9 -12.47 2.90 5.82
CA GLU A 9 -13.25 3.85 5.02
C GLU A 9 -12.38 4.55 3.98
N LEU A 10 -11.23 5.08 4.40
CA LEU A 10 -10.29 5.71 3.49
C LEU A 10 -9.76 4.71 2.47
N TRP A 11 -9.46 3.48 2.89
CA TRP A 11 -9.04 2.44 1.96
C TRP A 11 -10.10 2.13 0.90
N LYS A 12 -11.37 2.00 1.29
CA LYS A 12 -12.49 1.76 0.36
C LYS A 12 -12.64 2.88 -0.68
N ALA A 13 -12.38 4.13 -0.29
CA ALA A 13 -12.41 5.27 -1.20
C ALA A 13 -11.23 5.30 -2.18
N LEU A 14 -10.04 4.86 -1.73
CA LEU A 14 -8.81 4.87 -2.54
C LEU A 14 -8.69 3.67 -3.48
N GLN A 15 -9.11 2.48 -3.04
CA GLN A 15 -8.98 1.23 -3.79
C GLN A 15 -9.46 1.32 -5.26
N PRO A 16 -10.63 1.90 -5.59
CA PRO A 16 -11.09 1.97 -6.98
C PRO A 16 -10.28 2.94 -7.86
N LEU A 17 -9.47 3.82 -7.28
CA LEU A 17 -8.59 4.75 -8.01
C LEU A 17 -7.28 4.09 -8.43
N LEU A 18 -6.95 2.93 -7.87
CA LEU A 18 -5.73 2.21 -8.21
C LEU A 18 -5.86 1.54 -9.59
N PRO A 19 -4.78 1.53 -10.38
CA PRO A 19 -4.80 0.86 -11.67
C PRO A 19 -4.93 -0.65 -11.50
N VAL A 20 -5.61 -1.32 -12.43
CA VAL A 20 -5.66 -2.78 -12.48
C VAL A 20 -4.29 -3.32 -12.86
N VAL A 21 -3.67 -4.07 -11.95
CA VAL A 21 -2.34 -4.63 -12.16
C VAL A 21 -2.43 -6.03 -12.78
N LYS A 22 -1.74 -6.22 -13.90
CA LYS A 22 -1.58 -7.54 -14.54
C LYS A 22 -0.25 -8.18 -14.10
N PRO A 23 -0.24 -9.47 -13.71
CA PRO A 23 1.01 -10.19 -13.44
C PRO A 23 1.94 -10.22 -14.67
N SER A 24 3.24 -10.17 -14.42
CA SER A 24 4.25 -10.28 -15.49
C SER A 24 4.27 -11.70 -16.07
N ALA A 25 4.23 -11.82 -17.40
CA ALA A 25 4.38 -13.11 -18.09
C ALA A 25 5.76 -13.76 -17.85
N LYS A 26 6.78 -12.96 -17.51
CA LYS A 26 8.13 -13.46 -17.18
C LYS A 26 8.23 -14.01 -15.75
N GLY A 27 7.13 -14.01 -14.99
CA GLY A 27 7.13 -14.40 -13.58
C GLY A 27 7.88 -13.40 -12.68
N GLY A 28 8.31 -13.88 -11.52
CA GLY A 28 9.03 -13.10 -10.50
C GLY A 28 8.29 -13.04 -9.17
N ARG A 29 8.83 -12.25 -8.24
CA ARG A 29 8.21 -12.08 -6.92
C ARG A 29 6.83 -11.41 -7.09
N PRO A 30 5.75 -11.99 -6.55
CA PRO A 30 4.44 -11.35 -6.57
C PRO A 30 4.48 -9.98 -5.89
N ARG A 31 3.65 -9.06 -6.38
CA ARG A 31 3.48 -7.76 -5.72
C ARG A 31 2.86 -7.96 -4.34
N VAL A 32 3.27 -7.14 -3.39
CA VAL A 32 2.60 -7.04 -2.10
C VAL A 32 1.24 -6.37 -2.29
N ASP A 33 0.31 -6.65 -1.38
CA ASP A 33 -0.97 -5.96 -1.30
C ASP A 33 -0.81 -4.42 -1.24
N ASP A 34 -1.61 -3.70 -2.03
CA ASP A 34 -1.48 -2.25 -2.18
C ASP A 34 -1.74 -1.50 -0.87
N ARG A 35 -2.62 -2.02 0.00
CA ARG A 35 -2.86 -1.43 1.33
C ARG A 35 -1.65 -1.60 2.22
N ALA A 36 -1.01 -2.76 2.18
CA ALA A 36 0.23 -2.99 2.92
C ALA A 36 1.37 -2.08 2.42
N ALA A 37 1.51 -1.91 1.11
CA ALA A 37 2.48 -0.99 0.52
C ALA A 37 2.24 0.46 0.97
N LEU A 38 1.00 0.94 0.89
CA LEU A 38 0.66 2.31 1.28
C LEU A 38 0.89 2.56 2.78
N ASN A 39 0.56 1.59 3.64
CA ASN A 39 0.90 1.69 5.07
C ASN A 39 2.42 1.76 5.31
N GLY A 40 3.22 1.03 4.54
CA GLY A 40 4.68 1.09 4.61
C GLY A 40 5.24 2.46 4.22
N ILE A 41 4.72 3.04 3.13
CA ILE A 41 5.09 4.39 2.68
C ILE A 41 4.75 5.42 3.76
N LEU A 42 3.52 5.42 4.25
CA LEU A 42 3.10 6.34 5.31
C LEU A 42 3.92 6.17 6.59
N PHE A 43 4.29 4.94 6.92
CA PHE A 43 5.17 4.67 8.06
C PHE A 43 6.55 5.30 7.87
N ALA A 44 7.20 5.12 6.72
CA ALA A 44 8.50 5.73 6.44
C ALA A 44 8.42 7.26 6.50
N LEU A 45 7.41 7.85 5.86
CA LEU A 45 7.19 9.30 5.86
C LEU A 45 6.90 9.86 7.26
N HIS A 46 6.20 9.11 8.11
CA HIS A 46 5.85 9.56 9.45
C HIS A 46 7.00 9.39 10.46
N THR A 47 7.81 8.36 10.28
CA THR A 47 8.91 8.04 11.22
C THR A 47 10.25 8.62 10.79
N GLY A 48 10.40 9.05 9.54
CA GLY A 48 11.66 9.58 9.01
C GLY A 48 12.76 8.53 8.90
N ILE A 49 12.41 7.23 8.85
CA ILE A 49 13.38 6.14 8.67
C ILE A 49 13.93 6.22 7.24
N PRO A 50 15.26 6.37 7.06
CA PRO A 50 15.91 6.38 5.75
C PRO A 50 15.96 4.98 5.12
#